data_AF-Q6PKM4-F1
#
_entry.id   AF-Q6PKM4-F1
#
_cell.length_a   1.000
_cell.length_b   1.000
_cell.length_c   1.000
_cell.angle_alpha   90.00
_cell.angle_beta   90.00
_cell.angle_gamma   90.00
#
_symmetry.space_group_name_H-M   'P 1'
#
loop_
_entity.id
_entity.type
_entity.pdbx_description
1 polymer ?
#
loop_
_entity_poly.entity_id
_entity_poly.type
_entity_poly.pdbx_seq_one_letter_code
_entity_poly.pdbx_strand_id
1 'polypeptide(L)'
;NWNAAYKKSARIVGDVIGKYHPHGDFAVYATIVRMAQNFAMRYVLIDGQGNFGSVDGLAAAAMRYTEIRMAKISHEMLADIEEETVNFGPNYDGSEHEPLVLPTRFPTLLVNGS
;
A
#
# COMPACT_ATOMS: atom_id res chain seq x y z
N ASN A 1 7.10 5.60 -6.73
CA ASN A 1 8.43 4.96 -6.88
C ASN A 1 9.28 5.15 -5.63
N TRP A 2 10.15 4.19 -5.33
CA TRP A 2 11.00 4.21 -4.12
C TRP A 2 12.07 5.32 -4.16
N ASN A 3 12.46 5.74 -5.36
CA ASN A 3 13.42 6.81 -5.62
C ASN A 3 12.76 8.19 -5.82
N ALA A 4 11.45 8.31 -5.58
CA ALA A 4 10.72 9.57 -5.62
C ALA A 4 10.56 10.16 -4.20
N ALA A 5 10.18 11.44 -4.14
CA ALA A 5 9.80 12.10 -2.90
C ALA A 5 8.59 11.41 -2.26
N TYR A 6 8.53 11.45 -0.92
CA TYR A 6 7.38 10.98 -0.17
C TYR A 6 6.13 11.81 -0.50
N LYS A 7 4.96 11.18 -0.36
CA LYS A 7 3.66 11.84 -0.53
C LYS A 7 2.84 11.73 0.75
N LYS A 8 2.04 12.74 1.05
CA LYS A 8 1.12 12.72 2.21
C LYS A 8 0.20 11.50 2.15
N SER A 9 0.09 10.75 3.24
CA SER A 9 -0.75 9.56 3.34
C SER A 9 -2.22 9.87 3.02
N ALA A 10 -2.72 11.03 3.49
CA ALA A 10 -4.08 11.49 3.21
C ALA A 10 -4.43 11.55 1.71
N ARG A 11 -3.47 11.92 0.85
CA ARG A 11 -3.68 11.95 -0.60
C ARG A 11 -3.89 10.55 -1.14
N ILE A 12 -3.02 9.61 -0.75
CA ILE A 12 -3.08 8.22 -1.22
C ILE A 12 -4.35 7.52 -0.72
N VAL A 13 -4.74 7.76 0.53
CA VAL A 13 -6.00 7.25 1.10
C VAL A 13 -7.20 7.77 0.30
N GLY A 14 -7.24 9.06 -0.02
CA GLY A 14 -8.32 9.65 -0.83
C GLY A 14 -8.41 9.03 -2.23
N ASP A 15 -7.27 8.88 -2.91
CA ASP A 15 -7.21 8.27 -4.25
C ASP A 15 -7.71 6.81 -4.24
N VAL A 16 -7.35 6.02 -3.22
CA VAL A 16 -7.80 4.63 -3.08
C VAL A 16 -9.31 4.56 -2.85
N ILE A 17 -9.85 5.38 -1.95
CA ILE A 17 -11.30 5.38 -1.66
C ILE A 17 -12.11 5.83 -2.86
N GLY A 18 -11.64 6.88 -3.54
CA GLY A 18 -12.36 7.48 -4.65
C GLY A 18 -12.41 6.61 -5.91
N LYS A 19 -11.49 5.65 -6.05
CA LYS A 19 -11.36 4.85 -7.28
C LYS A 19 -11.55 3.35 -7.08
N TYR A 20 -11.03 2.77 -6.00
CA TYR A 20 -10.85 1.32 -5.91
C TYR A 20 -11.52 0.70 -4.67
N HIS A 21 -11.61 1.42 -3.54
CA HIS A 21 -12.06 0.82 -2.27
C HIS A 21 -12.99 1.75 -1.46
N PRO A 22 -14.30 1.84 -1.80
CA PRO A 22 -15.25 2.80 -1.23
C PRO A 22 -15.78 2.40 0.17
N HIS A 23 -14.89 2.04 1.10
CA HIS A 23 -15.26 1.40 2.38
C HIS A 23 -14.67 2.09 3.64
N GLY A 24 -14.36 3.38 3.54
CA GLY A 24 -13.93 4.20 4.67
C GLY A 24 -12.42 4.38 4.77
N ASP A 25 -12.02 5.57 5.21
CA ASP A 25 -10.62 6.01 5.27
C ASP A 25 -9.81 5.34 6.37
N PHE A 26 -10.45 5.04 7.50
CA PHE A 26 -9.82 4.39 8.64
C PHE A 26 -9.20 3.04 8.26
N ALA A 27 -9.94 2.18 7.55
CA ALA A 27 -9.46 0.85 7.18
C ALA A 27 -8.28 0.93 6.19
N VAL A 28 -8.38 1.81 5.20
CA VAL A 28 -7.30 2.05 4.22
C VAL A 28 -6.04 2.57 4.91
N TYR A 29 -6.19 3.57 5.78
CA TYR A 29 -5.04 4.14 6.49
C TYR A 29 -4.42 3.17 7.50
N ALA A 30 -5.24 2.41 8.25
CA ALA A 30 -4.74 1.37 9.16
C ALA A 30 -3.93 0.30 8.40
N THR A 31 -4.37 -0.07 7.20
CA THR A 31 -3.66 -1.03 6.33
C THR A 31 -2.31 -0.46 5.87
N ILE A 32 -2.28 0.82 5.46
CA ILE A 32 -1.03 1.54 5.14
C ILE A 32 -0.09 1.54 6.34
N VAL A 33 -0.60 1.84 7.53
CA VAL A 33 0.19 1.92 8.76
C VAL A 33 0.84 0.57 9.05
N ARG A 34 0.06 -0.51 9.05
CA ARG A 34 0.59 -1.87 9.24
C ARG A 34 1.67 -2.20 8.21
N MET A 35 1.47 -1.80 6.94
CA MET A 35 2.42 -2.10 5.88
C MET A 35 3.76 -1.36 5.98
N ALA A 36 3.83 -0.31 6.80
CA ALA A 36 5.03 0.48 7.07
C ALA A 36 5.75 0.07 8.37
N GLN A 37 5.14 -0.77 9.21
CA GLN A 37 5.68 -1.18 10.51
C GLN A 37 6.61 -2.39 10.36
N ASN A 38 7.91 -2.19 10.59
CA ASN A 38 8.92 -3.26 10.54
C ASN A 38 8.80 -4.30 11.66
N PHE A 39 8.06 -3.99 12.72
CA PHE A 39 7.72 -4.93 13.79
C PHE A 39 6.46 -5.75 13.49
N ALA A 40 5.65 -5.34 12.51
CA ALA A 40 4.43 -6.04 12.10
C ALA A 40 4.64 -6.95 10.88
N MET A 41 5.61 -6.63 10.02
CA MET A 41 5.91 -7.41 8.81
C MET A 41 7.40 -7.66 8.66
N ARG A 42 7.76 -8.86 8.19
CA ARG A 42 9.16 -9.26 8.00
C ARG A 42 9.86 -8.42 6.93
N TYR A 43 9.15 -8.09 5.84
CA TYR A 43 9.57 -7.13 4.83
C TYR A 43 8.44 -6.11 4.60
N VAL A 44 8.70 -4.85 4.97
CA VAL A 44 7.74 -3.76 4.77
C VAL A 44 7.50 -3.50 3.29
N LEU A 45 6.24 -3.26 2.94
CA LEU A 45 5.82 -2.95 1.56
C LEU A 45 5.64 -1.44 1.34
N ILE A 46 5.55 -0.68 2.43
CA ILE A 46 5.49 0.78 2.40
C ILE A 46 6.71 1.32 3.17
N ASP A 47 7.39 2.28 2.54
CA ASP A 47 8.40 3.10 3.18
C ASP A 47 7.69 4.36 3.71
N GLY A 48 7.61 4.49 5.03
CA GLY A 48 6.89 5.55 5.73
C GLY A 48 7.81 6.51 6.47
N GLN A 49 7.52 7.81 6.38
CA GLN A 49 8.15 8.88 7.14
C GLN A 49 7.14 9.51 8.10
N GLY A 50 7.50 9.55 9.39
CA GLY A 50 6.65 10.07 10.48
C GLY A 50 6.40 9.02 11.56
N ASN A 51 5.43 9.28 12.45
CA ASN A 51 5.06 8.34 13.50
C ASN A 51 4.04 7.32 12.97
N PHE A 52 4.48 6.07 12.78
CA PHE A 52 3.68 4.92 12.37
C PHE A 52 3.34 3.98 13.53
N GLY A 53 3.44 4.45 14.78
CA GLY A 53 3.18 3.67 15.98
C GLY A 53 4.38 2.89 16.48
N SER A 54 4.20 2.16 17.57
CA SER A 54 5.27 1.38 18.22
C SER A 54 4.78 0.01 18.69
N VAL A 55 5.73 -0.85 19.04
CA VAL A 55 5.48 -2.16 19.68
C VAL A 55 4.76 -2.05 21.02
N ASP A 56 4.83 -0.90 21.69
CA ASP A 56 4.18 -0.62 22.97
C ASP A 56 2.68 -0.28 22.82
N GLY A 57 2.14 -0.37 21.59
CA GLY A 57 0.73 -0.09 21.31
C GLY A 57 0.42 1.40 21.11
N LEU A 58 1.42 2.25 20.96
CA LEU A 58 1.20 3.65 20.59
C LEU A 58 0.67 3.72 19.15
N ALA A 59 -0.44 4.44 18.97
CA ALA A 59 -1.05 4.62 17.67
C ALA A 59 -0.20 5.47 16.73
N ALA A 60 -0.36 5.25 15.42
CA ALA A 60 0.20 6.13 14.40
C ALA A 60 -0.38 7.55 14.51
N ALA A 61 0.40 8.53 14.05
CA ALA A 61 -0.10 9.88 13.86
C ALA A 61 -1.19 9.90 12.76
N ALA A 62 -2.02 10.94 12.76
CA ALA A 62 -3.04 11.11 11.74
C ALA A 62 -2.44 11.21 10.32
N MET A 63 -3.16 10.71 9.31
CA MET A 63 -2.71 10.63 7.90
C MET A 63 -2.30 11.95 7.24
N ARG A 64 -2.66 13.09 7.85
CA ARG A 64 -2.21 14.43 7.43
C ARG A 64 -0.75 14.74 7.81
N TYR A 65 -0.18 13.99 8.77
CA TYR A 65 1.18 14.19 9.28
C TYR A 65 2.17 13.13 8.79
N THR A 66 1.70 11.99 8.32
CA THR A 66 2.55 10.93 7.80
C THR A 66 2.73 11.06 6.28
N GLU A 67 3.87 10.58 5.80
CA GLU A 67 4.18 10.52 4.38
C GLU A 67 4.65 9.12 4.01
N ILE A 68 4.33 8.68 2.80
CA ILE A 68 4.62 7.33 2.33
C ILE A 68 5.11 7.34 0.89
N ARG A 69 5.85 6.29 0.56
CA ARG A 69 6.13 5.84 -0.81
C ARG A 69 6.26 4.32 -0.80
N MET A 70 6.36 3.71 -1.98
CA MET A 70 6.61 2.28 -2.08
C MET A 70 8.00 1.93 -1.53
N ALA A 71 8.08 0.88 -0.72
CA ALA A 71 9.36 0.25 -0.41
C ALA A 71 9.97 -0.34 -1.71
N LYS A 72 11.29 -0.50 -1.74
CA LYS A 72 11.97 -1.02 -2.92
C LYS A 72 11.48 -2.41 -3.33
N ILE A 73 11.23 -3.30 -2.36
CA ILE A 73 10.75 -4.66 -2.60
C ILE A 73 9.36 -4.71 -3.25
N SER A 74 8.52 -3.69 -3.02
CA SER A 74 7.16 -3.63 -3.59
C SER A 74 7.16 -3.43 -5.09
N HIS A 75 8.28 -2.96 -5.68
CA HIS A 75 8.44 -2.93 -7.14
C HIS A 75 8.49 -4.34 -7.73
N GLU A 76 9.02 -5.32 -7.01
CA GLU A 76 9.04 -6.73 -7.46
C GLU A 76 7.63 -7.36 -7.47
N MET A 77 6.68 -6.77 -6.73
CA MET A 77 5.28 -7.20 -6.76
C MET A 77 4.52 -6.64 -7.98
N LEU A 78 5.03 -5.56 -8.59
CA LEU A 78 4.39 -4.83 -9.70
C LEU A 78 5.21 -4.91 -10.99
N ALA A 79 6.29 -5.70 -11.01
CA ALA A 79 7.16 -5.83 -12.17
C ALA A 79 6.34 -6.29 -13.39
N ASP A 80 6.52 -5.61 -14.52
CA ASP A 80 5.91 -5.90 -15.82
C ASP A 80 4.37 -5.90 -15.82
N ILE A 81 3.73 -5.20 -14.87
CA ILE A 81 2.26 -5.13 -14.79
C ILE A 81 1.62 -4.44 -15.99
N GLU A 82 2.35 -3.56 -16.66
CA GLU A 82 1.93 -2.85 -17.88
C GLU A 82 2.13 -3.68 -19.16
N GLU A 83 2.74 -4.87 -19.06
CA GLU A 83 3.05 -5.75 -20.21
C GLU A 83 2.01 -6.86 -20.42
N GLU A 84 0.74 -6.58 -20.09
CA GLU A 84 -0.39 -7.52 -20.23
C GLU A 84 -0.15 -8.89 -19.55
N THR A 85 0.65 -8.91 -18.47
CA THR A 85 1.07 -10.14 -17.77
C THR A 85 -0.02 -10.73 -16.88
N VAL A 86 -1.05 -9.95 -16.54
CA VAL A 86 -2.18 -10.34 -15.69
C VAL A 86 -3.48 -9.76 -16.22
N ASN A 87 -4.60 -10.40 -15.87
CA ASN A 87 -5.92 -9.90 -16.22
C ASN A 87 -6.29 -8.70 -15.33
N PHE A 88 -6.92 -7.71 -15.96
CA PHE A 88 -7.56 -6.58 -15.28
C PHE A 88 -9.08 -6.73 -15.34
N GLY A 89 -9.77 -6.19 -14.35
CA GLY A 89 -11.23 -6.09 -14.31
C GLY A 89 -11.69 -4.66 -14.00
N PRO A 90 -12.97 -4.35 -14.23
CA PRO A 90 -13.53 -3.07 -13.82
C PRO A 90 -13.51 -2.92 -12.29
N ASN A 91 -13.31 -1.69 -11.82
CA ASN A 91 -13.50 -1.32 -10.42
C ASN A 91 -15.00 -1.35 -10.02
N TYR A 92 -15.31 -0.91 -8.79
CA TYR A 92 -16.66 -1.00 -8.21
C TYR A 92 -17.78 -0.28 -8.99
N ASP A 93 -17.46 0.78 -9.75
CA ASP A 93 -18.42 1.54 -10.55
C ASP A 93 -18.18 1.44 -12.07
N GLY A 94 -17.21 0.64 -12.50
CA GLY A 94 -16.84 0.43 -13.90
C GLY A 94 -16.15 1.61 -14.59
N SER A 95 -15.76 2.65 -13.85
CA SER A 95 -15.06 3.82 -14.42
C SER A 95 -13.54 3.66 -14.54
N GLU A 96 -12.96 2.72 -13.78
CA GLU A 96 -11.53 2.41 -13.75
C GLU A 96 -11.31 0.90 -13.93
N HIS A 97 -10.06 0.50 -14.17
CA HIS A 97 -9.66 -0.91 -14.20
C HIS A 97 -8.59 -1.17 -13.13
N GLU A 98 -8.62 -2.37 -12.55
CA GLU A 98 -7.66 -2.82 -11.55
C GLU A 98 -7.19 -4.26 -11.83
N PRO A 99 -5.94 -4.60 -11.48
CA PRO A 99 -5.42 -5.95 -11.69
C PRO A 99 -6.12 -6.94 -10.76
N LEU A 100 -6.58 -8.07 -11.30
CA LEU A 100 -7.25 -9.12 -10.49
C LEU A 100 -6.26 -9.90 -9.62
N VAL A 101 -4.99 -9.94 -10.05
CA VAL A 101 -3.84 -10.49 -9.33
C VAL A 101 -2.61 -9.65 -9.65
N LEU A 102 -1.60 -9.66 -8.78
CA LEU A 102 -0.33 -9.00 -9.05
C LEU A 102 0.67 -9.95 -9.75
N PRO A 103 1.48 -9.48 -10.71
CA PRO A 103 2.54 -10.26 -11.38
C PRO A 103 3.77 -10.44 -10.47
N THR A 104 3.55 -10.80 -9.21
CA THR A 104 4.59 -10.75 -8.18
C THR A 104 5.72 -11.74 -8.46
N ARG A 105 6.96 -11.25 -8.41
CA ARG A 105 8.18 -12.08 -8.41
C ARG A 105 8.64 -12.46 -7.01
N PHE A 106 7.97 -11.93 -5.98
CA PHE A 106 8.25 -12.15 -4.57
C PHE A 106 7.11 -12.98 -3.93
N PRO A 107 7.41 -14.10 -3.25
CA PRO A 107 6.39 -14.95 -2.64
C PRO A 107 5.86 -14.36 -1.32
N THR A 108 5.15 -13.22 -1.40
CA THR A 108 4.71 -12.41 -0.25
C THR A 108 3.92 -13.21 0.77
N LEU A 109 3.06 -14.14 0.34
CA LEU A 109 2.25 -14.97 1.24
C LEU A 109 3.12 -15.81 2.19
N LEU A 110 4.18 -16.44 1.68
CA LEU A 110 5.07 -17.27 2.49
C LEU A 110 5.96 -16.42 3.40
N VAL A 111 6.36 -15.24 2.94
CA VAL A 111 7.37 -14.42 3.61
C VAL A 111 6.76 -13.48 4.64
N ASN A 112 5.62 -12.85 4.33
CA ASN A 112 4.96 -11.86 5.17
C ASN A 112 3.67 -12.39 5.83
N GLY A 113 3.19 -13.56 5.44
CA GLY A 113 1.90 -14.07 5.90
C GLY A 113 0.73 -13.35 5.21
N SER A 114 -0.26 -12.94 6.00
CA SER A 114 -1.47 -12.22 5.55
C SER A 114 -1.54 -10.81 6.10
#